data_AF-W0LK36-F1
#
_entry.id   AF-W0LK36-F1
#
_cell.length_a   1.000
_cell.length_b   1.000
_cell.length_c   1.000
_cell.angle_alpha   90.00
_cell.angle_beta   90.00
_cell.angle_gamma   90.00
#
_symmetry.space_group_name_H-M   'P 1'
#
loop_
_entity.id
_entity.type
_entity.pdbx_description
1 polymer ?
#
loop_
_entity_poly.entity_id
_entity_poly.type
_entity_poly.pdbx_seq_one_letter_code
_entity_poly.pdbx_strand_id
1 'polypeptide(L)'
;MRIILLVASLICTGLVQAEERKGDYIYSEKVVKRFKITEVSPYKDYYLPSMRYQMLLSKFNDSDNTFCAIGYQLEDGFREAAVFWDKGKKIIRWQPEGVDFSGYIEKVITMTRPSIQYDSIIPRDKITMGMMAAYAKEDVDAMRADCERNGEVITIKAFATPKACEECNLQDFECIEPLLTP
;
A
#
# COMPACT_ATOMS: atom_id res chain seq x y z
N MET A 1 18.37 -70.05 -17.39
CA MET A 1 18.76 -68.72 -17.92
C MET A 1 17.50 -67.92 -18.23
N ARG A 2 17.05 -67.08 -17.29
CA ARG A 2 16.10 -65.96 -17.48
C ARG A 2 16.41 -64.95 -16.38
N ILE A 3 17.11 -63.87 -16.75
CA ILE A 3 17.42 -62.74 -15.88
C ILE A 3 16.25 -61.76 -16.05
N ILE A 4 15.47 -61.56 -14.99
CA ILE A 4 14.47 -60.50 -14.93
C ILE A 4 15.15 -59.29 -14.30
N LEU A 5 15.48 -58.31 -15.14
CA LEU A 5 15.96 -56.99 -14.72
C LEU A 5 14.76 -56.17 -14.24
N LEU A 6 14.61 -56.03 -12.92
CA LEU A 6 13.75 -55.03 -12.29
C LEU A 6 14.55 -53.73 -12.15
N VAL A 7 14.31 -52.79 -13.06
CA VAL A 7 14.82 -51.42 -12.96
C VAL A 7 13.92 -50.68 -11.98
N ALA A 8 14.36 -50.58 -10.73
CA ALA A 8 13.73 -49.72 -9.73
C ALA A 8 14.07 -48.26 -10.07
N SER A 9 13.08 -47.57 -10.63
CA SER A 9 13.04 -46.11 -10.78
C SER A 9 13.13 -45.46 -9.41
N LEU A 10 14.32 -44.96 -9.04
CA LEU A 10 14.47 -44.01 -7.94
C LEU A 10 13.91 -42.67 -8.44
N ILE A 11 12.67 -42.39 -8.06
CA ILE A 11 12.03 -41.09 -8.26
C ILE A 11 12.84 -40.09 -7.43
N CYS A 12 13.59 -39.22 -8.11
CA CYS A 12 14.17 -38.02 -7.52
C CYS A 12 13.05 -37.23 -6.82
N THR A 13 13.03 -37.28 -5.50
CA THR A 13 12.28 -36.35 -4.67
C THR A 13 12.91 -34.98 -4.86
N GLY A 14 12.41 -34.24 -5.87
CA GLY A 14 12.60 -32.80 -5.96
C GLY A 14 11.89 -32.17 -4.77
N LEU A 15 12.60 -32.06 -3.65
CA LEU A 15 12.29 -31.06 -2.63
C LEU A 15 12.53 -29.71 -3.29
N VAL A 16 11.51 -29.21 -3.98
CA VAL A 16 11.36 -27.77 -4.19
C VAL A 16 11.20 -27.20 -2.78
N GLN A 17 12.32 -26.82 -2.16
CA GLN A 17 12.29 -25.92 -1.02
C GLN A 17 11.59 -24.67 -1.53
N ALA A 18 10.32 -24.51 -1.17
CA ALA A 18 9.67 -23.23 -1.25
C ALA A 18 10.58 -22.25 -0.53
N GLU A 19 11.21 -21.35 -1.27
CA GLU A 19 12.11 -20.34 -0.75
C GLU A 19 11.39 -19.66 0.43
N GLU A 20 11.97 -19.76 1.64
CA GLU A 20 11.42 -19.10 2.81
C GLU A 20 11.29 -17.61 2.49
N ARG A 21 10.06 -17.09 2.61
CA ARG A 21 9.81 -15.67 2.41
C ARG A 21 10.66 -14.87 3.39
N LYS A 22 11.57 -14.09 2.83
CA LYS A 22 12.51 -13.30 3.62
C LYS A 22 11.87 -12.06 4.24
N GLY A 23 10.81 -11.52 3.64
CA GLY A 23 10.10 -10.31 4.10
C GLY A 23 8.69 -10.55 4.61
N ASP A 24 8.09 -9.48 5.14
CA ASP A 24 6.73 -9.47 5.66
C ASP A 24 5.74 -8.81 4.70
N TYR A 25 4.51 -9.34 4.64
CA TYR A 25 3.42 -8.79 3.85
C TYR A 25 3.80 -8.63 2.36
N ILE A 26 3.62 -7.43 1.81
CA ILE A 26 3.95 -7.04 0.44
C ILE A 26 5.41 -6.57 0.30
N TYR A 27 6.21 -6.61 1.37
CA TYR A 27 7.57 -6.12 1.41
C TYR A 27 8.59 -7.24 1.20
N SER A 28 9.74 -6.90 0.60
CA SER A 28 10.88 -7.81 0.51
C SER A 28 11.62 -7.95 1.84
N GLU A 29 11.51 -6.95 2.70
CA GLU A 29 12.15 -6.86 4.01
C GLU A 29 11.19 -7.17 5.15
N LYS A 30 11.74 -7.55 6.31
CA LYS A 30 10.96 -7.76 7.53
C LYS A 30 10.56 -6.44 8.16
N VAL A 31 9.39 -6.45 8.81
CA VAL A 31 8.95 -5.34 9.65
C VAL A 31 9.60 -5.47 11.03
N VAL A 32 10.47 -4.53 11.37
CA VAL A 32 11.13 -4.49 12.69
C VAL A 32 10.40 -3.62 13.70
N LYS A 33 9.63 -2.64 13.24
CA LYS A 33 8.85 -1.75 14.11
C LYS A 33 7.61 -1.20 13.40
N ARG A 34 6.57 -0.98 14.18
CA ARG A 34 5.35 -0.28 13.76
C ARG A 34 5.35 1.15 14.29
N PHE A 35 4.69 2.06 13.58
CA PHE A 35 4.45 3.42 14.06
C PHE A 35 3.10 3.97 13.57
N LYS A 36 2.59 4.98 14.27
CA LYS A 36 1.43 5.74 13.82
C LYS A 36 1.86 6.83 12.85
N ILE A 37 1.19 6.91 11.72
CA ILE A 37 1.48 7.91 10.69
C ILE A 37 1.17 9.32 11.19
N THR A 38 0.27 9.48 12.16
CA THR A 38 -0.07 10.77 12.78
C THR A 38 0.97 11.28 13.78
N GLU A 39 1.95 10.45 14.16
CA GLU A 39 2.96 10.80 15.17
C GLU A 39 4.37 10.99 14.58
N VAL A 40 4.62 10.53 13.35
CA VAL A 40 5.97 10.42 12.78
C VAL A 40 6.14 11.24 11.50
N SER A 41 7.15 12.11 11.45
CA SER A 41 7.50 12.87 10.25
C SER A 41 8.22 11.99 9.21
N PRO A 42 7.99 12.19 7.90
CA PRO A 42 7.11 13.22 7.30
C PRO A 42 5.63 12.83 7.24
N TYR A 43 5.25 11.59 7.58
CA TYR A 43 3.87 11.11 7.49
C TYR A 43 2.86 12.02 8.18
N LYS A 44 3.15 12.43 9.42
CA LYS A 44 2.24 13.27 10.21
C LYS A 44 1.97 14.63 9.59
N ASP A 45 2.92 15.13 8.79
CA ASP A 45 2.89 16.46 8.21
C ASP A 45 2.03 16.49 6.93
N TYR A 46 1.79 15.33 6.32
CA TYR A 46 1.17 15.23 4.99
C TYR A 46 0.02 14.20 4.89
N TYR A 47 -0.25 13.40 5.92
CA TYR A 47 -1.27 12.35 5.82
C TYR A 47 -2.66 12.90 5.45
N LEU A 48 -3.11 13.96 6.12
CA LEU A 48 -4.43 14.54 5.93
C LEU A 48 -4.62 15.09 4.50
N PRO A 49 -3.75 15.97 3.99
CA PRO A 49 -3.90 16.47 2.63
C PRO A 49 -3.76 15.37 1.57
N SER A 50 -2.87 14.39 1.76
CA SER A 50 -2.76 13.23 0.86
C SER A 50 -4.02 12.38 0.83
N MET A 51 -4.64 12.12 1.99
CA MET A 51 -5.91 11.38 2.04
C MET A 51 -7.08 12.17 1.44
N ARG A 52 -7.19 13.48 1.73
CA ARG A 52 -8.20 14.36 1.10
C ARG A 52 -8.03 14.41 -0.42
N TYR A 53 -6.80 14.50 -0.90
CA TYR A 53 -6.49 14.44 -2.33
C TYR A 53 -6.99 13.12 -2.95
N GLN A 54 -6.73 11.97 -2.30
CA GLN A 54 -7.22 10.68 -2.75
C GLN A 54 -8.76 10.55 -2.74
N MET A 55 -9.41 11.13 -1.73
CA MET A 55 -10.88 11.25 -1.66
C MET A 55 -11.42 12.02 -2.87
N LEU A 56 -10.83 13.17 -3.18
CA LEU A 56 -11.22 14.01 -4.30
C LEU A 56 -10.98 13.31 -5.65
N LEU A 57 -9.79 12.75 -5.87
CA LEU A 57 -9.46 12.00 -7.10
C LEU A 57 -10.44 10.86 -7.39
N SER A 58 -10.97 10.25 -6.34
CA SER A 58 -11.88 9.10 -6.44
C SER A 58 -13.36 9.49 -6.32
N LYS A 59 -13.66 10.80 -6.23
CA LYS A 59 -15.01 11.37 -6.08
C LYS A 59 -15.77 10.83 -4.85
N PHE A 60 -15.05 10.67 -3.74
CA PHE A 60 -15.60 10.24 -2.45
C PHE A 60 -15.47 11.32 -1.37
N ASN A 61 -15.37 12.59 -1.76
CA ASN A 61 -15.31 13.72 -0.81
C ASN A 61 -16.70 14.19 -0.32
N ASP A 62 -17.78 13.73 -0.94
CA ASP A 62 -19.17 14.08 -0.59
C ASP A 62 -19.70 13.39 0.68
N SER A 63 -18.88 12.54 1.30
CA SER A 63 -19.28 11.71 2.43
C SER A 63 -18.07 11.37 3.29
N ASP A 64 -18.31 11.06 4.57
CA ASP A 64 -17.24 10.68 5.49
C ASP A 64 -16.50 9.43 4.98
N ASN A 65 -15.19 9.40 5.22
CA ASN A 65 -14.34 8.28 4.87
C ASN A 65 -13.54 7.82 6.08
N THR A 66 -13.49 6.51 6.28
CA THR A 66 -12.72 5.86 7.32
C THR A 66 -11.61 5.04 6.69
N PHE A 67 -10.42 5.15 7.28
CA PHE A 67 -9.20 4.53 6.84
C PHE A 67 -8.59 3.75 8.00
N CYS A 68 -7.96 2.62 7.71
CA CYS A 68 -6.99 2.02 8.62
C CYS A 68 -5.58 2.38 8.13
N ALA A 69 -4.77 3.01 8.96
CA ALA A 69 -3.41 3.40 8.61
C ALA A 69 -2.39 2.79 9.56
N ILE A 70 -1.25 2.38 9.01
CA ILE A 70 -0.14 1.83 9.79
C ILE A 70 1.18 2.15 9.11
N GLY A 71 2.17 2.55 9.90
CA GLY A 71 3.54 2.75 9.49
C GLY A 71 4.42 1.56 9.88
N TYR A 72 5.39 1.24 9.02
CA TYR A 72 6.35 0.16 9.17
C TYR A 72 7.77 0.69 9.00
N GLN A 73 8.65 0.34 9.93
CA GLN A 73 10.08 0.41 9.73
C GLN A 73 10.55 -0.99 9.35
N LEU A 74 11.25 -1.06 8.22
CA LEU A 74 11.81 -2.28 7.65
C LEU A 74 13.23 -2.53 8.17
N GLU A 75 13.71 -3.75 8.03
CA GLU A 75 15.03 -4.19 8.53
C GLU A 75 16.20 -3.43 7.90
N ASP A 76 16.05 -2.97 6.66
CA ASP A 76 17.01 -2.11 5.94
C ASP A 76 17.01 -0.65 6.43
N GLY A 77 16.14 -0.32 7.39
CA GLY A 77 15.98 1.01 7.98
C GLY A 77 14.97 1.89 7.28
N PHE A 78 14.44 1.50 6.11
CA PHE A 78 13.43 2.27 5.40
C PHE A 78 12.11 2.28 6.15
N ARG A 79 11.42 3.42 6.13
CA ARG A 79 10.05 3.55 6.60
C ARG A 79 9.09 3.58 5.43
N GLU A 80 8.02 2.82 5.55
CA GLU A 80 6.84 2.87 4.70
C GLU A 80 5.57 3.02 5.53
N ALA A 81 4.47 3.45 4.92
CA ALA A 81 3.15 3.31 5.50
C ALA A 81 2.14 2.78 4.50
N ALA A 82 1.12 2.11 5.02
CA ALA A 82 -0.02 1.64 4.25
C ALA A 82 -1.31 2.19 4.84
N VAL A 83 -2.17 2.66 3.95
CA VAL A 83 -3.49 3.19 4.28
C VAL A 83 -4.53 2.37 3.52
N PHE A 84 -5.27 1.55 4.25
CA PHE A 84 -6.35 0.74 3.71
C PHE A 84 -7.62 1.59 3.63
N TRP A 85 -8.17 1.69 2.42
CA TRP A 85 -9.37 2.45 2.14
C TRP A 85 -10.40 1.62 1.37
N ASP A 86 -11.36 1.04 2.11
CA ASP A 86 -12.34 0.11 1.52
C ASP A 86 -13.30 0.81 0.57
N LYS A 87 -13.75 2.01 0.92
CA LYS A 87 -14.68 2.79 0.09
C LYS A 87 -14.02 3.19 -1.24
N GLY A 88 -12.74 3.56 -1.22
CA GLY A 88 -11.93 3.80 -2.41
C GLY A 88 -11.40 2.53 -3.09
N LYS A 89 -11.70 1.34 -2.56
CA LYS A 89 -11.27 0.02 -3.04
C LYS A 89 -9.75 -0.09 -3.31
N LYS A 90 -8.93 0.50 -2.43
CA LYS A 90 -7.48 0.51 -2.62
C LYS A 90 -6.68 0.60 -1.32
N ILE A 91 -5.40 0.34 -1.44
CA ILE A 91 -4.37 0.61 -0.44
C ILE A 91 -3.51 1.73 -0.99
N ILE A 92 -3.31 2.79 -0.21
CA ILE A 92 -2.38 3.85 -0.54
C ILE A 92 -1.06 3.51 0.16
N ARG A 93 0.02 3.29 -0.61
CA ARG A 93 1.36 3.08 -0.06
C ARG A 93 2.11 4.40 -0.01
N TRP A 94 2.81 4.63 1.08
CA TRP A 94 3.59 5.83 1.33
C TRP A 94 5.04 5.47 1.60
N GLN A 95 5.94 5.95 0.74
CA GLN A 95 7.39 5.79 0.89
C GLN A 95 8.07 7.15 0.70
N PRO A 96 8.07 8.00 1.73
CA PRO A 96 8.64 9.34 1.63
C PRO A 96 10.17 9.35 1.77
N GLU A 97 10.80 8.25 2.20
CA GLU A 97 12.25 8.17 2.39
C GLU A 97 12.97 7.91 1.07
N GLY A 98 14.07 8.62 0.84
CA GLY A 98 14.90 8.48 -0.36
C GLY A 98 14.38 9.20 -1.61
N VAL A 99 13.26 9.91 -1.52
CA VAL A 99 12.71 10.69 -2.64
C VAL A 99 13.00 12.17 -2.41
N ASP A 100 13.71 12.80 -3.35
CA ASP A 100 13.89 14.25 -3.38
C ASP A 100 12.60 14.89 -3.91
N PHE A 101 11.98 15.72 -3.08
CA PHE A 101 10.76 16.42 -3.40
C PHE A 101 11.04 17.91 -3.44
N SER A 102 11.20 18.45 -4.64
CA SER A 102 11.44 19.88 -4.86
C SER A 102 10.27 20.77 -4.42
N GLY A 103 9.04 20.24 -4.33
CA GLY A 103 7.83 21.00 -3.98
C GLY A 103 6.85 20.27 -3.05
N TYR A 104 6.04 21.06 -2.32
CA TYR A 104 5.01 20.55 -1.40
C TYR A 104 3.93 19.72 -2.11
N ILE A 105 3.51 20.11 -3.32
CA ILE A 105 2.55 19.32 -4.14
C ILE A 105 3.11 17.96 -4.46
N GLU A 106 4.37 17.92 -4.89
CA GLU A 106 5.04 16.69 -5.30
C GLU A 106 5.10 15.74 -4.10
N LYS A 107 5.26 16.27 -2.88
CA LYS A 107 5.10 15.48 -1.64
C LYS A 107 3.69 14.95 -1.51
N VAL A 108 2.65 15.79 -1.59
CA VAL A 108 1.25 15.33 -1.44
C VAL A 108 0.89 14.28 -2.49
N ILE A 109 1.21 14.52 -3.77
CA ILE A 109 0.92 13.61 -4.89
C ILE A 109 1.73 12.32 -4.78
N THR A 110 3.03 12.40 -4.48
CA THR A 110 3.85 11.19 -4.37
C THR A 110 3.53 10.41 -3.12
N MET A 111 3.16 11.07 -2.02
CA MET A 111 2.53 10.42 -0.87
C MET A 111 1.12 9.93 -1.19
N THR A 112 0.71 9.82 -2.44
CA THR A 112 -0.51 9.12 -2.82
C THR A 112 -0.28 8.11 -3.93
N ARG A 113 0.99 7.91 -4.34
CA ARG A 113 1.43 6.91 -5.32
C ARG A 113 2.69 6.20 -4.79
N PRO A 114 2.77 4.86 -4.83
CA PRO A 114 1.86 3.94 -5.52
C PRO A 114 0.61 3.58 -4.71
N SER A 115 -0.48 3.26 -5.40
CA SER A 115 -1.68 2.67 -4.79
C SER A 115 -1.94 1.27 -5.35
N ILE A 116 -2.33 0.34 -4.49
CA ILE A 116 -2.74 -1.01 -4.87
C ILE A 116 -4.27 -1.01 -4.99
N GLN A 117 -4.79 -1.28 -6.18
CA GLN A 117 -6.23 -1.44 -6.39
C GLN A 117 -6.66 -2.82 -5.89
N TYR A 118 -7.85 -2.94 -5.32
CA TYR A 118 -8.28 -4.23 -4.76
C TYR A 118 -8.51 -5.32 -5.81
N ASP A 119 -8.78 -4.94 -7.06
CA ASP A 119 -8.90 -5.88 -8.18
C ASP A 119 -7.55 -6.49 -8.60
N SER A 120 -6.43 -5.84 -8.25
CA SER A 120 -5.09 -6.37 -8.46
C SER A 120 -4.62 -7.29 -7.33
N ILE A 121 -5.45 -7.48 -6.30
CA ILE A 121 -5.21 -8.43 -5.21
C ILE A 121 -5.84 -9.77 -5.57
N ILE A 122 -5.01 -10.78 -5.83
CA ILE A 122 -5.45 -12.11 -6.25
C ILE A 122 -4.75 -13.21 -5.44
N PRO A 123 -5.30 -14.43 -5.35
CA PRO A 123 -4.62 -15.53 -4.66
C PRO A 123 -3.21 -15.76 -5.23
N ARG A 124 -2.23 -16.05 -4.38
CA ARG A 124 -0.82 -16.18 -4.80
C ARG A 124 -0.62 -17.19 -5.93
N ASP A 125 -1.34 -18.31 -5.87
CA ASP A 125 -1.28 -19.38 -6.87
C ASP A 125 -1.83 -18.97 -8.25
N LYS A 126 -2.47 -17.80 -8.35
CA LYS A 126 -2.95 -17.20 -9.61
C LYS A 126 -2.03 -16.14 -10.17
N ILE A 127 -0.98 -15.73 -9.43
CA ILE A 127 -0.01 -14.75 -9.92
C ILE A 127 0.93 -15.43 -10.92
N THR A 128 1.08 -14.82 -12.09
CA THR A 128 1.97 -15.28 -13.16
C THR A 128 3.00 -14.21 -13.50
N MET A 129 4.13 -14.59 -14.11
CA MET A 129 5.18 -13.64 -14.50
C MET A 129 4.70 -12.50 -15.40
N GLY A 130 3.59 -12.67 -16.14
CA GLY A 130 3.03 -11.62 -16.99
C GLY A 130 2.22 -10.55 -16.23
N MET A 131 1.92 -10.76 -14.95
CA MET A 131 1.09 -9.86 -14.15
C MET A 131 1.96 -8.85 -13.39
N MET A 132 2.37 -7.78 -14.06
CA MET A 132 3.31 -6.79 -13.51
C MET A 132 2.79 -5.97 -12.31
N ALA A 133 1.50 -6.07 -11.96
CA ALA A 133 0.88 -5.28 -10.89
C ALA A 133 -0.02 -6.11 -9.95
N ALA A 134 0.11 -7.44 -9.95
CA ALA A 134 -0.65 -8.30 -9.06
C ALA A 134 0.00 -8.40 -7.68
N TYR A 135 -0.82 -8.33 -6.64
CA TYR A 135 -0.42 -8.53 -5.25
C TYR A 135 -1.09 -9.78 -4.70
N ALA A 136 -0.35 -10.56 -3.93
CA ALA A 136 -0.91 -11.77 -3.36
C ALA A 136 -1.87 -11.44 -2.23
N LYS A 137 -3.07 -12.01 -2.31
CA LYS A 137 -4.15 -11.82 -1.34
C LYS A 137 -3.71 -12.13 0.08
N GLU A 138 -2.94 -13.19 0.27
CA GLU A 138 -2.50 -13.66 1.58
C GLU A 138 -1.60 -12.62 2.27
N ASP A 139 -0.80 -11.87 1.50
CA ASP A 139 0.06 -10.80 2.05
C ASP A 139 -0.75 -9.60 2.47
N VAL A 140 -1.65 -9.20 1.57
CA VAL A 140 -2.48 -8.01 1.77
C VAL A 140 -3.47 -8.22 2.91
N ASP A 141 -4.06 -9.42 3.01
CA ASP A 141 -4.96 -9.77 4.11
C ASP A 141 -4.20 -9.83 5.44
N ALA A 142 -2.99 -10.40 5.47
CA ALA A 142 -2.16 -10.41 6.68
C ALA A 142 -1.79 -8.99 7.14
N MET A 143 -1.43 -8.11 6.20
CA MET A 143 -1.11 -6.71 6.44
C MET A 143 -2.32 -5.91 6.91
N ARG A 144 -3.50 -6.15 6.31
CA ARG A 144 -4.76 -5.55 6.74
C ARG A 144 -5.09 -5.94 8.17
N ALA A 145 -5.01 -7.23 8.48
CA ALA A 145 -5.26 -7.73 9.82
C ALA A 145 -4.27 -7.15 10.84
N ASP A 146 -3.04 -6.86 10.43
CA ASP A 146 -2.07 -6.15 11.27
C ASP A 146 -2.45 -4.68 11.49
N CYS A 147 -2.91 -3.98 10.45
CA CYS A 147 -3.46 -2.64 10.59
C CYS A 147 -4.66 -2.61 11.55
N GLU A 148 -5.60 -3.54 11.42
CA GLU A 148 -6.78 -3.62 12.28
C GLU A 148 -6.43 -3.83 13.76
N ARG A 149 -5.33 -4.53 14.05
CA ARG A 149 -4.87 -4.78 15.42
C ARG A 149 -3.97 -3.67 15.98
N ASN A 150 -3.08 -3.13 15.15
CA ASN A 150 -1.95 -2.32 15.60
C ASN A 150 -1.86 -0.93 14.95
N GLY A 151 -2.67 -0.68 13.93
CA GLY A 151 -2.75 0.60 13.24
C GLY A 151 -3.64 1.61 13.95
N GLU A 152 -3.92 2.70 13.25
CA GLU A 152 -4.84 3.74 13.68
C GLU A 152 -6.01 3.89 12.71
N VAL A 153 -7.19 4.12 13.27
CA VAL A 153 -8.40 4.43 12.50
C VAL A 153 -8.50 5.94 12.32
N ILE A 154 -8.44 6.39 11.08
CA ILE A 154 -8.55 7.81 10.73
C ILE A 154 -9.87 8.04 10.02
N THR A 155 -10.66 8.99 10.51
CA THR A 155 -11.91 9.40 9.85
C THR A 155 -11.77 10.82 9.35
N ILE A 156 -11.96 11.01 8.05
CA ILE A 156 -11.99 12.33 7.41
C ILE A 156 -13.44 12.63 7.05
N LYS A 157 -13.92 13.77 7.52
CA LYS A 157 -15.28 14.24 7.24
C LYS A 157 -15.44 14.62 5.78
N ALA A 158 -16.67 14.50 5.29
CA ALA A 158 -17.06 15.04 3.99
C ALA A 158 -16.62 16.51 3.84
N PHE A 159 -16.21 16.89 2.64
CA PHE A 159 -15.81 18.26 2.33
C PHE A 159 -16.23 18.64 0.91
N ALA A 160 -16.62 19.90 0.75
CA ALA A 160 -16.95 20.43 -0.57
C ALA A 160 -15.71 20.38 -1.48
N THR A 161 -15.92 20.07 -2.75
CA THR A 161 -14.86 20.22 -3.75
C THR A 161 -14.40 21.68 -3.74
N PRO A 162 -13.09 21.96 -3.57
CA PRO A 162 -12.61 23.33 -3.68
C PRO A 162 -12.91 23.89 -5.07
N LYS A 163 -13.37 25.15 -5.18
CA LYS A 163 -13.68 25.78 -6.48
C LYS A 163 -12.53 25.69 -7.48
N ALA A 164 -11.29 25.88 -7.01
CA ALA A 164 -10.09 25.72 -7.82
C ALA A 164 -9.96 24.31 -8.43
N CYS A 165 -10.46 23.27 -7.77
CA CYS A 165 -10.50 21.90 -8.30
C CYS A 165 -11.67 21.65 -9.27
N GLU A 166 -12.68 22.52 -9.31
CA GLU A 166 -13.78 22.43 -10.28
C GLU A 166 -13.36 22.98 -11.65
N GLU A 167 -12.43 23.94 -11.64
CA GLU A 167 -11.97 24.70 -12.81
C GLU A 167 -10.62 24.22 -13.37
N CYS A 168 -9.81 23.52 -12.56
CA CYS A 168 -8.45 23.06 -12.92
C CYS A 168 -8.33 21.53 -13.05
N ASN A 169 -7.24 21.07 -13.68
CA ASN A 169 -6.84 19.66 -13.64
C ASN A 169 -6.40 19.35 -12.19
N LEU A 170 -6.76 18.18 -11.65
CA LEU A 170 -6.52 17.79 -10.24
C LEU A 170 -5.02 17.76 -9.84
N GLN A 171 -4.10 18.10 -10.75
CA GLN A 171 -2.66 18.17 -10.51
C GLN A 171 -2.16 19.60 -10.20
N ASP A 172 -3.01 20.62 -10.31
CA ASP A 172 -2.62 22.03 -10.11
C ASP A 172 -2.54 22.43 -8.62
N PHE A 173 -1.55 23.23 -8.25
CA PHE A 173 -1.32 23.70 -6.86
C PHE A 173 -2.57 24.33 -6.24
N GLU A 174 -3.25 25.16 -7.02
CA GLU A 174 -4.42 25.93 -6.60
C GLU A 174 -5.58 25.02 -6.14
N CYS A 175 -5.67 23.80 -6.70
CA CYS A 175 -6.64 22.81 -6.25
C CYS A 175 -6.23 22.15 -4.92
N ILE A 176 -4.94 21.90 -4.70
CA ILE A 176 -4.45 21.14 -3.55
C ILE A 176 -4.35 22.02 -2.31
N GLU A 177 -4.00 23.31 -2.44
CA GLU A 177 -3.82 24.23 -1.31
C GLU A 177 -5.01 24.29 -0.33
N PRO A 178 -6.28 24.38 -0.80
CA PRO A 178 -7.43 24.33 0.10
C PRO A 178 -7.62 23.00 0.84
N LEU A 179 -7.04 21.89 0.36
CA LEU A 179 -7.08 20.60 1.04
C LEU A 179 -6.10 20.53 2.23
N LEU A 180 -5.12 21.45 2.28
CA LEU A 180 -4.05 21.50 3.29
C LEU A 180 -4.47 22.20 4.57
N THR A 181 -5.52 23.01 4.51
CA THR A 181 -6.02 23.77 5.66
C THR A 181 -7.08 22.94 6.41
N PRO A 182 -6.97 22.77 7.74
CA PRO A 182 -7.91 21.98 8.54
C PRO A 182 -9.38 22.33 8.32
#